data_AF-A0A9P0H8A3-F1
#
_entry.id   AF-A0A9P0H8A3-F1
#
_cell.length_a   1.000
_cell.length_b   1.000
_cell.length_c   1.000
_cell.angle_alpha   90.00
_cell.angle_beta   90.00
_cell.angle_gamma   90.00
#
_symmetry.space_group_name_H-M   'P 1'
#
loop_
_entity.id
_entity.type
_entity.pdbx_description
1 polymer ?
#
loop_
_entity_poly.entity_id
_entity_poly.type
_entity_poly.pdbx_seq_one_letter_code
_entity_poly.pdbx_strand_id
1 'polypeptide(L)'
;MPSFLDGGLMLGGNPWSCDCSLVWVGHWLRRWIRESLQLHRSAPEPQVIQAVREAVCSDPRTERRTPLVDLHPETLSCHASALSGGSAPPPSNPWALLVLLTPAALLVN
;
A
#
# COMPACT_ATOMS: atom_id res chain seq x y z
N MET A 1 -6.44 39.03 -7.66
CA MET A 1 -6.04 38.28 -6.45
C MET A 1 -6.07 36.80 -6.83
N PRO A 2 -4.95 36.09 -6.94
CA PRO A 2 -5.00 34.69 -7.33
C PRO A 2 -5.51 33.89 -6.12
N SER A 3 -6.68 33.30 -6.26
CA SER A 3 -7.21 32.26 -5.38
C SER A 3 -6.43 30.98 -5.65
N PHE A 4 -5.33 30.78 -4.92
CA PHE A 4 -4.79 29.43 -4.76
C PHE A 4 -5.89 28.60 -4.08
N LEU A 5 -6.32 27.53 -4.73
CA LEU A 5 -7.14 26.53 -4.06
C LEU A 5 -6.22 25.90 -3.00
N ASP A 6 -6.39 26.28 -1.73
CA ASP A 6 -5.81 25.58 -0.59
C ASP A 6 -6.46 24.19 -0.53
N GLY A 7 -5.95 23.28 -1.37
CA GLY A 7 -6.35 21.90 -1.42
C GLY A 7 -5.50 21.05 -0.50
N GLY A 8 -6.11 20.09 0.18
CA GLY A 8 -5.43 19.11 1.02
C GLY A 8 -6.33 17.91 1.27
N LEU A 9 -5.73 16.75 1.57
CA LEU A 9 -6.46 15.55 1.96
C LEU A 9 -6.32 15.33 3.46
N MET A 10 -7.42 15.53 4.20
CA MET A 10 -7.49 15.21 5.62
C MET A 10 -8.09 13.83 5.83
N LEU A 11 -7.30 12.92 6.43
CA LEU A 11 -7.72 11.55 6.73
C LEU A 11 -8.10 11.34 8.20
N GLY A 12 -7.78 12.31 9.07
CA GLY A 12 -8.17 12.30 10.49
C GLY A 12 -9.68 12.36 10.69
N GLY A 13 -10.15 11.93 11.87
CA GLY A 13 -11.57 11.98 12.25
C GLY A 13 -12.47 10.91 11.60
N ASN A 14 -11.94 10.07 10.72
CA ASN A 14 -12.68 8.95 10.12
C ASN A 14 -12.61 7.70 11.03
N PRO A 15 -13.68 6.87 11.07
CA PRO A 15 -13.75 5.65 11.88
C PRO A 15 -13.06 4.46 11.17
N TRP A 16 -11.76 4.58 10.91
CA TRP A 16 -11.00 3.57 10.19
C TRP A 16 -10.90 2.25 10.98
N SER A 17 -11.23 1.12 10.35
CA SER A 17 -10.96 -0.21 10.92
C SER A 17 -9.59 -0.71 10.48
N CYS A 18 -8.77 -1.22 11.42
CA CYS A 18 -7.48 -1.79 11.08
C CYS A 18 -7.66 -3.16 10.42
N ASP A 19 -7.62 -3.21 9.09
CA ASP A 19 -7.63 -4.44 8.31
C ASP A 19 -6.65 -4.40 7.12
N CYS A 20 -6.51 -5.53 6.44
CA CYS A 20 -5.57 -5.66 5.32
C CYS A 20 -5.91 -4.78 4.11
N SER A 21 -7.17 -4.38 3.95
CA SER A 21 -7.59 -3.47 2.88
C SER A 21 -7.15 -2.03 3.14
N LEU A 22 -6.79 -1.68 4.39
CA LEU A 22 -6.34 -0.33 4.75
C LEU A 22 -4.81 -0.16 4.70
N VAL A 23 -4.04 -1.26 4.66
CA VAL A 23 -2.57 -1.24 4.67
C VAL A 23 -1.97 -0.38 3.56
N TRP A 24 -2.61 -0.34 2.38
CA TRP A 24 -2.10 0.45 1.26
C TRP A 24 -2.09 1.96 1.57
N VAL A 25 -3.00 2.46 2.41
CA VAL A 25 -3.06 3.88 2.80
C VAL A 25 -1.83 4.24 3.61
N GLY A 26 -1.42 3.39 4.55
CA GLY A 26 -0.19 3.58 5.31
C GLY A 26 1.05 3.60 4.42
N HIS A 27 1.11 2.67 3.46
CA HIS A 27 2.19 2.65 2.46
C HIS A 27 2.21 3.92 1.60
N TRP A 28 1.04 4.36 1.14
CA TRP A 28 0.88 5.59 0.37
C TRP A 28 1.32 6.83 1.17
N LEU A 29 0.92 6.97 2.44
CA LEU A 29 1.34 8.09 3.31
C LEU A 29 2.86 8.16 3.47
N ARG A 30 3.51 7.03 3.77
CA ARG A 30 4.97 6.96 3.90
C ARG A 30 5.68 7.36 2.61
N ARG A 31 5.15 6.92 1.47
CA ARG A 31 5.68 7.28 0.13
C ARG A 31 5.46 8.77 -0.15
N TRP A 32 4.26 9.26 0.08
CA TRP A 32 3.88 10.66 -0.16
C TRP A 32 4.75 11.62 0.65
N ILE A 33 5.02 11.36 1.94
CA ILE A 33 5.93 12.20 2.73
C ILE A 33 7.33 12.26 2.09
N ARG A 34 7.88 11.12 1.67
CA ARG A 34 9.20 11.06 1.03
C ARG A 34 9.23 11.77 -0.33
N GLU A 35 8.18 11.64 -1.13
CA GLU A 35 8.10 12.27 -2.45
C GLU A 35 7.85 13.78 -2.35
N SER A 36 6.99 14.22 -1.42
CA SER A 36 6.76 15.65 -1.14
C SER A 36 8.04 16.34 -0.69
N LEU A 37 8.86 15.68 0.13
CA LEU A 37 10.21 16.13 0.50
C LEU A 37 11.11 16.36 -0.71
N GLN A 38 11.12 15.41 -1.64
CA GLN A 38 11.96 15.48 -2.83
C GLN A 38 11.51 16.60 -3.77
N LEU A 39 10.21 16.81 -3.92
CA LEU A 39 9.66 17.82 -4.83
C LEU A 39 9.77 19.24 -4.27
N HIS A 40 9.57 19.43 -2.97
CA HIS A 40 9.54 20.78 -2.37
C HIS A 40 10.92 21.22 -1.85
N ARG A 41 11.90 20.32 -1.78
CA ARG A 41 13.25 20.56 -1.21
C ARG A 41 13.23 21.18 0.20
N SER A 42 12.17 20.94 0.95
CA SER A 42 12.01 21.37 2.34
C SER A 42 11.47 20.21 3.16
N ALA A 43 11.86 20.16 4.43
CA ALA A 43 11.24 19.25 5.40
C ALA A 43 9.71 19.47 5.40
N PRO A 44 8.89 18.42 5.65
CA PRO A 44 7.46 18.61 5.76
C PRO A 44 7.22 19.48 7.00
N GLU A 45 6.30 20.43 6.87
CA GLU A 45 5.93 21.27 8.01
C GLU A 45 5.41 20.40 9.18
N PRO A 46 5.68 20.78 10.44
CA PRO A 46 5.20 20.04 11.60
C PRO A 46 3.69 19.78 11.59
N GLN A 47 2.92 20.72 11.05
CA GLN A 47 1.47 20.64 10.88
C GLN A 47 1.06 19.48 9.96
N VAL A 48 1.81 19.26 8.87
CA VAL A 48 1.58 18.15 7.94
C VAL A 48 1.89 16.82 8.63
N ILE A 49 3.00 16.74 9.37
CA ILE A 49 3.35 15.52 10.11
C ILE A 49 2.28 15.19 11.15
N GLN A 50 1.76 16.21 11.84
CA GLN A 50 0.69 16.05 12.81
C GLN A 50 -0.60 15.54 12.15
N ALA A 51 -1.04 16.16 11.04
CA ALA A 51 -2.22 15.74 10.29
C ALA A 51 -2.11 14.29 9.79
N VAL A 52 -0.92 13.85 9.36
CA VAL A 52 -0.67 12.46 8.97
C VAL A 52 -0.83 11.50 10.15
N ARG A 53 -0.37 11.88 11.35
CA ARG A 53 -0.46 11.05 12.56
C ARG A 53 -1.87 10.98 13.15
N GLU A 54 -2.72 11.96 12.87
CA GLU A 54 -4.13 12.00 13.30
C GLU A 54 -5.02 11.01 12.55
N ALA A 55 -4.59 10.55 11.38
CA ALA A 55 -5.23 9.43 10.70
C ALA A 55 -4.91 8.14 11.47
N VAL A 56 -5.89 7.60 12.20
CA VAL A 56 -5.72 6.45 13.09
C VAL A 56 -6.78 5.40 12.78
N CYS A 57 -6.38 4.14 12.68
CA CYS A 57 -7.32 3.01 12.68
C CYS A 57 -7.48 2.40 14.07
N SER A 58 -8.62 1.75 14.31
CA SER A 58 -8.86 0.91 15.47
C SER A 58 -9.01 -0.56 15.06
N ASP A 59 -8.33 -1.45 15.76
CA ASP A 59 -8.56 -2.89 15.66
C ASP A 59 -9.82 -3.25 16.45
N PRO A 60 -10.89 -3.75 15.81
CA PRO A 60 -12.15 -4.06 16.49
C PRO A 60 -12.04 -5.21 17.48
N ARG A 61 -10.98 -6.04 17.42
CA ARG A 61 -10.78 -7.19 18.30
C ARG A 61 -9.99 -6.84 19.56
N THR A 62 -9.02 -5.94 19.43
CA THR A 62 -8.08 -5.60 20.50
C THR A 62 -8.23 -4.17 21.02
N GLU A 63 -9.11 -3.38 20.39
CA GLU A 63 -9.25 -1.93 20.57
C GLU A 63 -7.95 -1.13 20.35
N ARG A 64 -6.92 -1.78 19.80
CA ARG A 64 -5.63 -1.16 19.55
C ARG A 64 -5.79 -0.06 18.51
N ARG A 65 -5.33 1.14 18.84
CA ARG A 65 -5.29 2.28 17.94
C ARG A 65 -3.92 2.38 17.27
N THR A 66 -3.89 2.54 15.96
CA THR A 66 -2.64 2.60 15.18
C THR A 66 -2.70 3.73 14.17
N PRO A 67 -1.75 4.68 14.19
CA PRO A 67 -1.64 5.69 13.13
C PRO A 67 -1.48 5.00 11.77
N LEU A 68 -2.18 5.47 10.75
CA LEU A 68 -2.16 4.86 9.41
C LEU A 68 -0.75 4.87 8.83
N VAL A 69 0.04 5.93 9.08
CA VAL A 69 1.46 6.00 8.66
C VAL A 69 2.33 4.90 9.28
N ASP A 70 1.93 4.36 10.43
CA ASP A 70 2.60 3.28 11.15
C ASP A 70 1.94 1.91 10.88
N LEU A 71 0.89 1.84 10.05
CA LEU A 71 0.21 0.61 9.67
C LEU A 71 1.03 -0.17 8.63
N HIS A 72 1.33 -1.43 8.96
CA HIS A 72 2.15 -2.33 8.17
C HIS A 72 1.43 -3.67 7.97
N PRO A 73 1.64 -4.38 6.85
CA PRO A 73 0.98 -5.67 6.62
C PRO A 73 1.30 -6.71 7.70
N GLU A 74 2.51 -6.66 8.27
CA GLU A 74 2.99 -7.59 9.28
C GLU A 74 2.21 -7.43 10.60
N THR A 75 1.78 -6.22 10.95
CA THR A 75 1.04 -5.95 12.21
C THR A 75 -0.39 -6.49 12.20
N LEU A 76 -0.88 -6.84 11.02
CA LEU A 76 -2.20 -7.43 10.77
C LEU A 76 -2.11 -8.86 10.20
N SER A 77 -0.90 -9.42 10.06
CA SER A 77 -0.66 -10.71 9.42
C SER A 77 -1.30 -10.84 8.04
N CYS A 78 -1.20 -9.78 7.23
CA CYS A 78 -1.79 -9.75 5.90
C CYS A 78 -1.02 -10.64 4.95
N HIS A 79 -1.69 -11.65 4.41
CA HIS A 79 -1.18 -12.43 3.30
C HIS A 79 -1.61 -11.79 1.99
N ALA A 80 -0.68 -11.63 1.05
CA ALA A 80 -1.04 -11.37 -0.33
C ALA A 80 -1.85 -12.57 -0.83
N SER A 81 -3.15 -12.39 -1.05
CA SER A 81 -3.94 -13.42 -1.73
C SER A 81 -3.36 -13.60 -3.13
N ALA A 82 -3.03 -14.83 -3.52
CA ALA A 82 -2.54 -15.17 -4.86
C ALA A 82 -3.50 -14.78 -6.01
N LEU A 83 -4.71 -14.30 -5.66
CA LEU A 83 -5.75 -13.80 -6.56
C LEU A 83 -5.59 -12.32 -6.92
N SER A 84 -4.70 -11.56 -6.29
CA SER A 84 -4.50 -10.14 -6.62
C SER A 84 -3.63 -9.91 -7.86
N GLY A 85 -2.92 -10.95 -8.33
CA GLY A 85 -2.30 -10.97 -9.65
C GLY A 85 -3.28 -11.59 -10.63
N GLY A 86 -3.86 -10.78 -11.52
CA GLY A 86 -4.91 -11.21 -12.45
C GLY A 86 -4.64 -12.59 -13.06
N SER A 87 -5.53 -13.54 -12.79
CA SER A 87 -5.56 -14.82 -13.49
C SER A 87 -5.91 -14.55 -14.95
N ALA A 88 -4.90 -14.28 -15.78
CA ALA A 88 -5.04 -14.43 -17.21
C ALA A 88 -5.46 -15.89 -17.45
N PRO A 89 -6.55 -16.15 -18.18
CA PRO A 89 -6.90 -17.51 -18.55
C PRO A 89 -5.69 -18.14 -19.25
N PRO A 90 -5.39 -19.42 -19.02
CA PRO A 90 -4.29 -20.08 -19.72
C PRO A 90 -4.52 -19.92 -21.23
N PRO A 91 -3.48 -19.65 -22.03
CA PRO A 91 -3.62 -19.59 -23.47
C PRO A 91 -4.20 -20.92 -23.94
N SER A 92 -5.30 -20.87 -24.70
CA SER A 92 -6.05 -22.02 -25.22
C SER A 92 -5.28 -22.85 -26.27
N ASN A 93 -3.96 -22.80 -26.22
CA ASN A 93 -3.08 -23.38 -27.22
C ASN A 93 -2.49 -24.70 -26.70
N PRO A 94 -2.82 -25.84 -27.33
CA PRO A 94 -2.46 -27.16 -26.80
C PRO A 94 -0.94 -27.42 -26.69
N TRP A 95 -0.09 -26.64 -27.36
CA TRP A 95 1.37 -26.82 -27.29
C TRP A 95 2.05 -26.10 -26.13
N ALA A 96 1.37 -25.19 -25.41
CA ALA A 96 1.97 -24.47 -24.28
C ALA A 96 2.27 -25.38 -23.08
N LEU A 97 1.55 -26.50 -22.94
CA LEU A 97 1.76 -27.49 -21.87
C LEU A 97 3.05 -28.30 -22.03
N LEU A 98 3.58 -28.43 -23.25
CA LEU A 98 4.80 -29.21 -23.52
C LEU A 98 6.07 -28.51 -23.04
N VAL A 99 6.06 -27.19 -22.91
CA VAL A 99 7.23 -26.41 -22.45
C VAL A 99 7.46 -26.54 -20.94
N LEU A 100 6.43 -26.89 -20.17
CA LEU A 100 6.51 -27.01 -18.70
C LEU A 100 7.03 -28.38 -18.22
N LEU A 101 7.13 -29.37 -19.10
CA LEU A 101 7.51 -30.75 -18.75
C LEU A 101 8.91 -31.16 -19.22
N THR A 102 9.65 -30.28 -19.89
CA THR A 102 11.08 -30.53 -20.14
C THR A 102 11.89 -30.11 -18.91
N PRO A 103 12.55 -31.03 -18.19
CA PRO A 103 13.55 -30.63 -17.20
C PRO A 103 14.64 -29.84 -17.94
N ALA A 104 14.91 -28.63 -17.46
CA ALA A 104 15.99 -27.75 -17.94
C ALA A 104 17.38 -28.30 -17.54
N ALA A 105 17.68 -29.53 -17.95
CA ALA A 105 18.90 -30.25 -17.59
C ALA A 105 19.64 -30.84 -18.81
N LEU A 106 19.37 -30.36 -20.02
CA LEU A 106 20.09 -30.76 -21.24
C LEU A 106 20.36 -29.58 -22.18
N LEU A 107 20.84 -28.45 -21.65
CA LEU A 107 21.56 -27.44 -22.43
C LEU A 107 22.61 -26.74 -21.52
N VAL A 108 23.51 -27.53 -20.92
CA VAL A 108 24.83 -27.02 -20.50
C VAL A 108 25.84 -27.78 -21.34
N ASN A 109 26.48 -27.04 -22.24
CA ASN A 109 27.63 -27.47 -23.04
C ASN A 109 28.88 -27.43 -22.16
#